data_AF-A0A257NGK3-F1
#
_entry.id   AF-A0A257NGK3-F1
#
_cell.length_a   1.000
_cell.length_b   1.000
_cell.length_c   1.000
_cell.angle_alpha   90.00
_cell.angle_beta   90.00
_cell.angle_gamma   90.00
#
_symmetry.space_group_name_H-M   'P 1'
#
loop_
_entity.id
_entity.type
_entity.pdbx_description
1 polymer ?
#
loop_
_entity_poly.entity_id
_entity_poly.type
_entity_poly.pdbx_seq_one_letter_code
_entity_poly.pdbx_strand_id
1 'polypeptide(L)'
;MYNLAFVFPGQGSQSLGMLSDLAVSYDEVKHIFERASDALGKDLWSIVAQGPEAELNQTQNTQPAMLAAGVAVWEVWCKRSTIRPDWMAGHSLGEYTALVCSGAMSFEDGIKLVAIRGQLMQEAVPAGVGAMAAILGLEDHQVVNICNQ
;
A
#
# COMPACT_ATOMS: atom_id res chain seq x y z
N MET A 1 -17.14 11.72 21.44
CA MET A 1 -16.68 10.43 20.89
C MET A 1 -16.78 10.59 19.38
N TYR A 2 -15.65 10.53 18.68
CA TYR A 2 -15.64 10.72 17.24
C TYR A 2 -15.82 9.35 16.59
N ASN A 3 -16.89 9.14 15.81
CA ASN A 3 -16.98 7.96 14.94
C ASN A 3 -16.02 8.15 13.76
N LEU A 4 -14.73 7.92 14.02
CA LEU A 4 -13.66 8.13 13.05
C LEU A 4 -13.16 6.78 12.54
N ALA A 5 -13.10 6.64 11.22
CA ALA A 5 -12.53 5.49 10.55
C ALA A 5 -11.37 5.94 9.65
N PHE A 6 -10.25 5.20 9.70
CA PHE A 6 -9.13 5.40 8.78
C PHE A 6 -9.14 4.29 7.74
N VAL A 7 -9.12 4.68 6.46
CA VAL A 7 -9.15 3.74 5.34
C VAL A 7 -7.87 3.90 4.53
N PHE A 8 -7.17 2.79 4.32
CA PHE A 8 -5.90 2.78 3.62
C PHE A 8 -6.09 2.36 2.15
N PRO A 9 -5.54 3.12 1.18
CA PRO A 9 -5.66 2.77 -0.23
C PRO A 9 -4.86 1.52 -0.58
N GLY A 10 -5.32 0.82 -1.62
CA GLY A 10 -4.59 -0.29 -2.21
C GLY A 10 -3.52 0.15 -3.22
N GLN A 11 -3.03 -0.82 -4.00
CA GLN A 11 -2.19 -0.54 -5.16
C GLN A 11 -2.96 0.26 -6.22
N GLY A 12 -2.24 1.14 -6.93
CA GLY A 12 -2.76 1.95 -8.03
C GLY A 12 -2.59 3.46 -7.84
N SER A 13 -2.41 3.91 -6.60
CA SER A 13 -2.21 5.32 -6.27
C SER A 13 -0.74 5.71 -6.03
N GLN A 14 0.21 4.78 -6.22
CA GLN A 14 1.63 5.06 -6.10
C GLN A 14 2.08 6.05 -7.19
N SER A 15 3.01 6.93 -6.85
CA SER A 15 3.66 7.82 -7.80
C SER A 15 5.12 8.05 -7.40
N LEU A 16 5.98 8.33 -8.38
CA LEU A 16 7.36 8.71 -8.08
C LEU A 16 7.40 9.98 -7.26
N GLY A 17 8.30 9.99 -6.27
CA GLY A 17 8.44 11.10 -5.35
C GLY A 17 7.31 11.23 -4.33
N MET A 18 6.37 10.26 -4.26
CA MET A 18 5.35 10.28 -3.21
C MET A 18 6.01 10.35 -1.83
N LEU A 19 5.42 11.14 -0.93
CA LEU A 19 5.94 11.45 0.41
C LEU A 19 7.22 12.30 0.48
N SER A 20 7.79 12.79 -0.62
CA SER A 20 9.01 13.60 -0.56
C SER A 20 8.84 14.87 0.29
N ASP A 21 7.73 15.61 0.09
CA ASP A 21 7.43 16.81 0.87
C ASP A 21 7.20 16.48 2.36
N LEU A 22 6.57 15.34 2.64
CA LEU A 22 6.35 14.88 4.01
C LEU A 22 7.68 14.51 4.67
N ALA A 23 8.57 13.84 3.96
CA ALA A 23 9.90 13.44 4.42
C ALA A 23 10.83 14.63 4.72
N VAL A 24 10.60 15.80 4.10
CA VAL A 24 11.33 17.04 4.45
C VAL A 24 10.95 17.52 5.86
N SER A 25 9.72 17.27 6.29
CA SER A 25 9.19 17.79 7.55
C SER A 25 9.20 16.76 8.68
N TYR A 26 9.24 15.46 8.36
CA TYR A 26 9.00 14.37 9.28
C TYR A 26 9.96 13.20 9.03
N ASP A 27 10.89 13.00 9.97
CA ASP A 27 11.88 11.91 9.92
C ASP A 27 11.24 10.52 9.96
N GLU A 28 10.00 10.39 10.46
CA GLU A 28 9.24 9.15 10.50
C GLU A 28 9.15 8.50 9.11
N VAL A 29 9.02 9.32 8.06
CA VAL A 29 8.93 8.81 6.69
C VAL A 29 10.20 8.07 6.32
N LYS A 30 11.37 8.68 6.56
CA LYS A 30 12.66 8.04 6.26
C LYS A 30 12.88 6.82 7.12
N HIS A 31 12.59 6.91 8.41
CA HIS A 31 12.77 5.81 9.34
C HIS A 31 11.93 4.56 8.99
N ILE A 32 10.67 4.75 8.61
CA ILE A 32 9.81 3.64 8.18
C ILE A 32 10.34 3.00 6.90
N PHE A 33 10.82 3.80 5.95
CA PHE A 33 11.40 3.26 4.71
C PHE A 33 12.77 2.59 4.92
N GLU A 34 13.58 3.05 5.86
CA GLU A 34 14.82 2.38 6.28
C GLU A 34 14.49 1.00 6.84
N ARG A 35 13.55 0.91 7.79
CA ARG A 35 13.08 -0.38 8.33
C ARG A 35 12.54 -1.31 7.26
N ALA A 36 11.78 -0.78 6.30
CA ALA A 36 11.29 -1.58 5.18
C ALA A 36 12.45 -2.08 4.30
N SER A 37 13.43 -1.21 4.05
CA SER A 37 14.60 -1.54 3.25
C SER A 37 15.43 -2.64 3.89
N ASP A 38 15.65 -2.55 5.20
CA ASP A 38 16.34 -3.57 6.00
C ASP A 38 15.58 -4.91 5.98
N ALA A 39 14.25 -4.87 6.12
CA ALA A 39 13.41 -6.06 6.07
C ALA A 39 13.45 -6.78 4.71
N LEU A 40 13.66 -6.03 3.62
CA LEU A 40 13.71 -6.53 2.25
C LEU A 40 15.12 -6.78 1.71
N GLY A 41 16.16 -6.25 2.38
CA GLY A 41 17.52 -6.22 1.83
C GLY A 41 17.64 -5.39 0.55
N LYS A 42 16.76 -4.39 0.35
CA LYS A 42 16.69 -3.55 -0.85
C LYS A 42 16.31 -2.13 -0.47
N ASP A 43 16.94 -1.12 -1.05
CA ASP A 43 16.61 0.29 -0.81
C ASP A 43 15.25 0.65 -1.42
N LEU A 44 14.20 0.51 -0.62
CA LEU A 44 12.82 0.82 -1.03
C LEU A 44 12.60 2.33 -1.16
N TRP A 45 13.30 3.15 -0.37
CA TRP A 45 13.19 4.60 -0.47
C TRP A 45 13.69 5.11 -1.81
N SER A 46 14.84 4.61 -2.28
CA SER A 46 15.39 4.99 -3.58
C SER A 46 14.39 4.68 -4.71
N ILE A 47 13.73 3.52 -4.68
CA ILE A 47 12.70 3.16 -5.69
C ILE A 47 11.56 4.18 -5.70
N VAL A 48 11.05 4.54 -4.53
CA VAL A 48 9.90 5.45 -4.39
C VAL A 48 10.26 6.90 -4.74
N ALA A 49 11.41 7.37 -4.27
CA ALA A 49 11.78 8.77 -4.38
C ALA A 49 12.45 9.14 -5.72
N GLN A 50 13.24 8.22 -6.30
CA GLN A 50 14.16 8.52 -7.40
C GLN A 50 14.23 7.43 -8.47
N GLY A 51 13.65 6.26 -8.24
CA GLY A 51 13.70 5.13 -9.16
C GLY A 51 12.96 5.41 -10.47
N PRO A 52 13.18 4.60 -11.52
CA PRO A 52 12.34 4.67 -12.71
C PRO A 52 10.92 4.26 -12.35
N GLU A 53 9.93 4.95 -12.92
CA GLU A 53 8.51 4.71 -12.64
C GLU A 53 8.12 3.25 -12.93
N ALA A 54 8.72 2.67 -13.97
CA ALA A 54 8.54 1.27 -14.34
C ALA A 54 8.99 0.29 -13.23
N GLU A 55 10.01 0.63 -12.43
CA GLU A 55 10.42 -0.21 -11.30
C GLU A 55 9.43 -0.09 -10.14
N LEU A 56 9.01 1.13 -9.80
CA LEU A 56 7.98 1.35 -8.77
C LEU A 56 6.68 0.63 -9.12
N ASN A 57 6.31 0.59 -10.41
CA ASN A 57 5.09 -0.06 -10.91
C ASN A 57 5.18 -1.59 -11.04
N GLN A 58 6.33 -2.20 -10.74
CA GLN A 58 6.36 -3.66 -10.55
C GLN A 58 5.62 -3.99 -9.27
N THR A 59 4.64 -4.89 -9.35
CA THR A 59 3.74 -5.21 -8.23
C THR A 59 4.50 -5.62 -6.96
N GLN A 60 5.61 -6.35 -7.10
CA GLN A 60 6.51 -6.72 -6.01
C GLN A 60 7.18 -5.53 -5.28
N ASN A 61 7.37 -4.38 -5.95
CA ASN A 61 7.87 -3.15 -5.33
C ASN A 61 6.73 -2.23 -4.90
N THR A 62 5.65 -2.14 -5.70
CA THR A 62 4.50 -1.29 -5.40
C THR A 62 3.86 -1.67 -4.07
N GLN A 63 3.69 -2.97 -3.81
CA GLN A 63 3.02 -3.43 -2.60
C GLN A 63 3.73 -3.02 -1.30
N PRO A 64 5.02 -3.33 -1.10
CA PRO A 64 5.75 -2.86 0.07
C PRO A 64 5.88 -1.32 0.12
N ALA A 65 6.02 -0.64 -1.02
CA ALA A 65 6.10 0.82 -1.07
C ALA A 65 4.82 1.49 -0.54
N MET A 66 3.65 1.01 -0.95
CA MET A 66 2.36 1.53 -0.52
C MET A 66 2.07 1.23 0.96
N LEU A 67 2.46 0.05 1.47
CA LEU A 67 2.36 -0.26 2.89
C LEU A 67 3.26 0.65 3.71
N ALA A 68 4.55 0.77 3.35
CA ALA A 68 5.50 1.65 4.01
C ALA A 68 5.01 3.11 4.01
N ALA A 69 4.47 3.59 2.89
CA ALA A 69 3.91 4.93 2.80
C ALA A 69 2.71 5.15 3.75
N GLY A 70 1.78 4.19 3.80
CA GLY A 70 0.62 4.28 4.69
C GLY A 70 1.01 4.24 6.18
N VAL A 71 1.97 3.40 6.55
CA VAL A 71 2.51 3.33 7.92
C VAL A 71 3.28 4.60 8.28
N ALA A 72 4.08 5.15 7.37
CA ALA A 72 4.78 6.42 7.58
C ALA A 72 3.81 7.58 7.88
N VAL A 73 2.74 7.71 7.08
CA VAL A 73 1.71 8.73 7.31
C VAL A 73 0.98 8.50 8.64
N TRP A 74 0.73 7.24 9.00
CA TRP A 74 0.12 6.89 10.28
C TRP A 74 1.00 7.25 11.49
N GLU A 75 2.31 7.00 11.41
CA GLU A 75 3.28 7.39 12.45
C GLU A 75 3.32 8.92 12.62
N VAL A 76 3.37 9.66 11.51
CA VAL A 76 3.29 11.13 11.53
C VAL A 76 1.98 11.60 12.17
N TRP A 77 0.84 11.00 11.80
CA TRP A 77 -0.45 11.31 12.42
C TRP A 77 -0.41 11.08 13.93
N CYS A 78 0.09 9.92 14.37
CA CYS A 78 0.15 9.54 15.77
C CYS A 78 0.99 10.50 16.61
N LYS A 79 2.09 11.01 16.05
CA LYS A 79 2.96 11.99 16.70
C LYS A 79 2.34 13.39 16.75
N ARG A 80 1.55 13.76 15.76
CA ARG A 80 1.00 15.12 15.60
C ARG A 80 -0.37 15.33 16.21
N SER A 81 -1.11 14.25 16.41
CA SER A 81 -2.49 14.27 16.90
C SER A 81 -2.69 13.25 18.00
N THR A 82 -3.51 13.57 18.99
CA THR A 82 -4.00 12.60 19.98
C THR A 82 -5.27 11.89 19.51
N ILE A 83 -5.86 12.32 18.38
CA ILE A 83 -7.07 11.70 17.81
C ILE A 83 -6.71 10.32 17.26
N ARG A 84 -7.49 9.31 17.60
CA ARG A 84 -7.36 7.94 17.12
C ARG A 84 -8.68 7.47 16.50
N PRO A 85 -8.65 6.71 15.40
CA PRO A 85 -9.85 6.12 14.85
C PRO A 85 -10.32 4.96 15.72
N ASP A 86 -11.63 4.74 15.76
CA ASP A 86 -12.22 3.55 16.37
C ASP A 86 -12.19 2.35 15.38
N TRP A 87 -12.02 2.64 14.08
CA TRP A 87 -12.06 1.66 13.00
C TRP A 87 -10.93 1.88 12.00
N MET A 88 -10.31 0.79 11.55
CA MET A 88 -9.35 0.80 10.44
C MET A 88 -9.76 -0.26 9.42
N ALA A 89 -9.61 0.06 8.14
CA ALA A 89 -9.85 -0.86 7.04
C ALA A 89 -8.92 -0.52 5.88
N GLY A 90 -8.74 -1.44 4.93
CA GLY A 90 -8.03 -1.08 3.71
C GLY A 90 -8.50 -1.82 2.47
N HIS A 91 -8.34 -1.17 1.33
CA HIS A 91 -8.75 -1.75 0.06
C HIS A 91 -7.66 -2.65 -0.51
N SER A 92 -7.92 -3.95 -0.63
CA SER A 92 -6.97 -4.93 -1.19
C SER A 92 -5.63 -4.90 -0.44
N LEU A 93 -4.55 -4.39 -1.05
CA LEU A 93 -3.26 -4.18 -0.38
C LEU A 93 -3.36 -3.32 0.89
N GLY A 94 -4.24 -2.31 0.89
CA GLY A 94 -4.38 -1.41 2.03
C GLY A 94 -4.79 -2.11 3.31
N GLU A 95 -5.41 -3.30 3.22
CA GLU A 95 -5.80 -4.09 4.39
C GLU A 95 -4.58 -4.47 5.24
N TYR A 96 -3.44 -4.78 4.61
CA TYR A 96 -2.19 -5.07 5.32
C TYR A 96 -1.67 -3.83 6.06
N THR A 97 -1.80 -2.65 5.47
CA THR A 97 -1.49 -1.39 6.14
C THR A 97 -2.39 -1.19 7.36
N ALA A 98 -3.70 -1.46 7.25
CA ALA A 98 -4.62 -1.38 8.38
C ALA A 98 -4.26 -2.35 9.52
N LEU A 99 -3.91 -3.60 9.18
CA LEU A 99 -3.46 -4.61 10.12
C LEU A 99 -2.17 -4.21 10.85
N VAL A 100 -1.22 -3.61 10.14
CA VAL A 100 0.00 -3.09 10.76
C VAL A 100 -0.28 -1.86 11.64
N CYS A 101 -1.02 -0.87 11.16
CA CYS A 101 -1.33 0.35 11.89
C CYS A 101 -2.17 0.10 13.17
N SER A 102 -3.00 -0.95 13.16
CA SER A 102 -3.77 -1.41 14.33
C SER A 102 -2.96 -2.25 15.32
N GLY A 103 -1.74 -2.66 14.96
CA GLY A 103 -0.89 -3.54 15.78
C GLY A 103 -1.24 -5.02 15.71
N ALA A 104 -2.17 -5.44 14.84
CA ALA A 104 -2.51 -6.84 14.63
C ALA A 104 -1.41 -7.61 13.88
N MET A 105 -0.53 -6.90 13.16
CA MET A 105 0.60 -7.45 12.43
C MET A 105 1.84 -6.58 12.68
N SER A 106 3.02 -7.19 12.82
CA SER A 106 4.27 -6.43 12.89
C SER A 106 4.57 -5.77 11.54
N PHE A 107 5.24 -4.61 11.56
CA PHE A 107 5.59 -3.91 10.33
C PHE A 107 6.51 -4.75 9.44
N GLU A 108 7.54 -5.36 10.04
CA GLU A 108 8.53 -6.16 9.33
C GLU A 108 7.91 -7.41 8.69
N ASP A 109 6.98 -8.09 9.38
CA ASP A 109 6.25 -9.22 8.80
C ASP A 109 5.31 -8.73 7.69
N GLY A 110 4.61 -7.61 7.89
CA GLY A 110 3.75 -6.99 6.89
C GLY A 110 4.50 -6.67 5.60
N ILE A 111 5.65 -6.00 5.70
CA ILE A 111 6.52 -5.66 4.56
C ILE A 111 6.96 -6.90 3.79
N LYS A 112 7.47 -7.92 4.49
CA LYS A 112 7.92 -9.18 3.87
C LYS A 112 6.75 -9.92 3.20
N LEU A 113 5.60 -9.98 3.87
CA LEU A 113 4.41 -10.64 3.37
C LEU A 113 3.89 -9.98 2.10
N VAL A 114 3.77 -8.65 2.06
CA VAL A 114 3.27 -7.97 0.86
C VAL A 114 4.26 -7.97 -0.29
N ALA A 115 5.57 -8.03 -0.02
CA ALA A 115 6.58 -8.25 -1.05
C ALA A 115 6.42 -9.64 -1.70
N ILE A 116 6.28 -10.70 -0.89
CA ILE A 116 6.00 -12.07 -1.37
C ILE A 116 4.67 -12.11 -2.12
N ARG A 117 3.61 -11.49 -1.58
CA ARG A 117 2.31 -11.38 -2.26
C ARG A 117 2.46 -10.74 -3.63
N GLY A 118 3.20 -9.65 -3.73
CA GLY A 118 3.42 -8.96 -5.00
C GLY A 118 4.22 -9.77 -6.00
N GLN A 119 5.26 -10.49 -5.55
CA GLN A 119 6.02 -11.43 -6.36
C GLN A 119 5.12 -12.55 -6.91
N LEU A 120 4.38 -13.24 -6.03
CA LEU A 120 3.51 -14.35 -6.43
C LEU A 120 2.41 -13.90 -7.40
N MET A 121 1.84 -12.71 -7.21
CA MET A 121 0.88 -12.13 -8.16
C MET A 121 1.49 -11.89 -9.54
N GLN A 122 2.75 -11.46 -9.58
CA GLN A 122 3.46 -11.17 -10.83
C GLN A 122 3.90 -12.45 -11.56
N GLU A 123 4.20 -13.51 -10.82
CA GLU A 123 4.60 -14.82 -11.37
C GLU A 123 3.41 -15.69 -11.81
N ALA A 124 2.24 -15.51 -11.20
CA ALA A 124 1.07 -16.36 -11.43
C ALA A 124 0.53 -16.30 -12.88
N VAL A 125 0.70 -15.17 -13.58
CA VAL A 125 0.19 -14.96 -14.93
C VAL A 125 1.24 -14.24 -15.78
N PRO A 126 1.57 -14.73 -17.00
CA PRO A 126 2.52 -14.04 -17.87
C PRO A 126 2.10 -12.60 -18.18
N ALA A 127 3.09 -11.71 -18.31
CA ALA A 127 2.83 -10.32 -18.68
C ALA A 127 2.04 -10.24 -19.99
N GLY A 128 0.99 -9.42 -20.00
CA GLY A 128 0.09 -9.24 -21.15
C GLY A 128 -1.01 -10.30 -21.26
N VAL A 129 -1.06 -11.29 -20.35
CA VAL A 129 -2.15 -12.27 -20.26
C VAL A 129 -3.07 -11.87 -19.12
N GLY A 130 -4.36 -11.70 -19.42
CA GLY A 130 -5.35 -11.20 -18.47
C GLY A 130 -5.44 -9.67 -18.44
N ALA A 131 -6.62 -9.17 -18.10
CA ALA A 131 -6.91 -7.74 -17.97
C ALA A 131 -8.00 -7.53 -16.92
N MET A 132 -8.11 -6.30 -16.44
CA MET A 132 -9.20 -5.87 -15.56
C MET A 132 -9.94 -4.70 -16.22
N ALA A 133 -11.25 -4.64 -16.02
CA ALA A 133 -12.09 -3.54 -16.46
C ALA A 133 -12.88 -2.99 -15.27
N ALA A 134 -12.99 -1.67 -15.19
CA ALA A 134 -13.92 -1.01 -14.27
C ALA A 134 -15.26 -0.84 -15.00
N ILE A 135 -16.33 -1.40 -14.44
CA ILE A 135 -17.68 -1.31 -14.98
C ILE A 135 -18.42 -0.20 -14.22
N LEU A 136 -19.00 0.73 -14.96
CA LEU A 136 -19.76 1.86 -14.41
C LEU A 136 -21.17 1.88 -15.00
N GLY A 137 -22.17 2.14 -14.15
CA GLY A 137 -23.56 2.36 -14.57
C GLY A 137 -24.39 1.11 -14.83
N LEU A 138 -23.90 -0.09 -14.44
CA LEU A 138 -24.69 -1.32 -14.42
C LEU A 138 -24.91 -1.78 -12.99
N GLU A 139 -26.06 -2.39 -12.73
CA GLU A 139 -26.37 -3.07 -11.47
C GLU A 139 -25.66 -4.43 -11.40
N ASP A 140 -25.34 -4.88 -10.18
CA ASP A 140 -24.58 -6.13 -9.94
C ASP A 140 -25.16 -7.34 -10.69
N HIS A 141 -26.48 -7.52 -10.65
CA HIS A 141 -27.14 -8.64 -11.33
C HIS A 141 -26.98 -8.61 -12.85
N GLN A 142 -26.87 -7.43 -13.46
CA GLN A 142 -26.63 -7.29 -14.90
C GLN A 142 -25.21 -7.72 -15.23
N VAL A 143 -24.23 -7.31 -14.42
CA VAL A 143 -22.83 -7.71 -14.57
C VAL A 143 -22.67 -9.23 -14.44
N VAL A 144 -23.28 -9.83 -13.40
CA VAL A 144 -23.26 -11.29 -13.19
C VAL A 144 -23.85 -12.03 -14.40
N ASN A 145 -24.97 -11.55 -14.94
CA ASN A 145 -25.60 -12.17 -16.11
C ASN A 145 -24.72 -12.08 -17.37
N ILE A 146 -23.97 -11.00 -17.55
CA ILE A 146 -23.03 -10.85 -18.67
C ILE A 146 -21.83 -11.79 -18.51
N CYS A 147 -21.28 -11.93 -17.30
CA CYS A 147 -20.14 -12.81 -17.04
C CYS A 147 -20.45 -14.31 -17.20
N ASN A 148 -21.72 -14.70 -17.14
CA ASN A 148 -22.17 -16.09 -17.25
C ASN A 148 -22.53 -16.52 -18.70
N GLN A 149 -22.36 -15.65 -19.68
CA GLN A 149 -22.56 -15.96 -21.12
C GLN A 149 -21.24 -16.40 -21.77
#